data_AF-A0A9P5C6B4-F1
#
_entry.id   AF-A0A9P5C6B4-F1
#
_cell.length_a   1.000
_cell.length_b   1.000
_cell.length_c   1.000
_cell.angle_alpha   90.00
_cell.angle_beta   90.00
_cell.angle_gamma   90.00
#
_symmetry.space_group_name_H-M   'P 1'
#
loop_
_entity.id
_entity.type
_entity.pdbx_description
1 polymer ?
#
loop_
_entity_poly.entity_id
_entity_poly.type
_entity_poly.pdbx_seq_one_letter_code
_entity_poly.pdbx_strand_id
1 'polypeptide(L)'
;MSQVPLSTAATMSPAYEGPKGLGYSQYASPALRKVQLAVASAATPSGSADTDYATTIATKEQLAVMGPFAATLPAADLAVEQGAALKKEVEQHTAKFSRAMSSAVENTRQLLNLLREATPGAKEIDHLWQELEQLFEAANDAKTALPEFIEKQRDNMSLYHSSMMNEIIRETQQELNLQYKKANTQHSLMLEQQDAFQNYKAQTAPKLMEVESLQERVSRLTLEKGNFRTEVDKYKGLLEQESARNAKDPKIIGDLQKEFDTLVASKEQLHAQNETLRKTTTDMLEQLKTTEQRVIDRFANELKVKAEQLQKETVKTTSLNILVNSLKDTESNVRKEVEKLKNENRLLSVNYSSLASEHAATFTKMNEQTKKIESLTTEIDSLQKQNTDLQTELEKATALEETRSELQKAKSDLVKQLDSVAAELKKSQDDAKAAQSEVQVLKAELAIKAAAPIVSNHKALQEKYLALEEKHRGTETALAEWTELAKRSYQEYKDMLSTHKAAEKCKQDAHDKEMQIIDLKHQLAAAKASQSNGVGAAGGDTAYWKQKYENLLTSI
;
A
#
# COMPACT_ATOMS: atom_id res chain seq x y z
N MET A 1 -26.81 -28.56 -17.02
CA MET A 1 -27.59 -29.10 -18.16
C MET A 1 -27.06 -30.49 -18.48
N SER A 2 -27.84 -31.34 -19.17
CA SER A 2 -27.62 -32.80 -19.29
C SER A 2 -27.82 -33.53 -17.93
N GLN A 3 -28.81 -34.41 -17.67
CA GLN A 3 -29.70 -35.23 -18.52
C GLN A 3 -28.89 -36.18 -19.43
N VAL A 4 -29.06 -37.51 -19.46
CA VAL A 4 -30.27 -38.37 -19.52
C VAL A 4 -29.79 -39.86 -19.43
N PRO A 5 -30.59 -40.94 -19.15
CA PRO A 5 -31.88 -41.11 -18.43
C PRO A 5 -31.95 -42.35 -17.48
N LEU A 6 -33.16 -42.61 -16.94
CA LEU A 6 -33.83 -43.92 -16.69
C LEU A 6 -33.05 -45.21 -16.31
N SER A 7 -33.43 -45.81 -15.17
CA SER A 7 -34.15 -47.11 -15.18
C SER A 7 -34.90 -47.34 -13.86
N THR A 8 -36.18 -47.71 -13.92
CA THR A 8 -37.03 -48.06 -12.75
C THR A 8 -37.60 -49.46 -12.91
N ALA A 9 -37.12 -50.41 -12.12
CA ALA A 9 -37.60 -51.79 -12.10
C ALA A 9 -38.41 -52.08 -10.83
N ALA A 10 -39.74 -51.92 -10.91
CA ALA A 10 -40.64 -52.35 -9.84
C ALA A 10 -40.74 -53.89 -9.84
N THR A 11 -40.12 -54.55 -8.86
CA THR A 11 -40.19 -56.01 -8.73
C THR A 11 -41.34 -56.37 -7.80
N MET A 12 -42.41 -56.95 -8.34
CA MET A 12 -43.51 -57.46 -7.53
C MET A 12 -43.10 -58.79 -6.87
N SER A 13 -42.90 -58.79 -5.56
CA SER A 13 -42.83 -60.03 -4.77
C SER A 13 -44.24 -60.62 -4.59
N PRO A 14 -44.41 -61.95 -4.70
CA PRO A 14 -45.72 -62.58 -4.58
C PRO A 14 -46.31 -62.46 -3.16
N ALA A 15 -47.63 -62.36 -3.07
CA ALA A 15 -48.33 -62.43 -1.79
C ALA A 15 -48.15 -63.81 -1.16
N TYR A 16 -47.54 -63.87 0.02
CA TYR A 16 -47.33 -65.10 0.76
C TYR A 16 -48.64 -65.56 1.41
N GLU A 17 -49.28 -66.60 0.85
CA GLU A 17 -50.32 -67.33 1.57
C GLU A 17 -49.70 -68.03 2.79
N GLY A 18 -49.99 -67.50 3.98
CA GLY A 18 -49.60 -68.15 5.24
C GLY A 18 -50.26 -69.52 5.43
N PRO A 19 -49.71 -70.37 6.30
CA PRO A 19 -50.19 -71.75 6.49
C PRO A 19 -51.66 -71.78 6.92
N LYS A 20 -52.49 -72.46 6.12
CA LYS A 20 -53.95 -72.62 6.29
C LYS A 20 -54.31 -73.59 7.43
N GLY A 21 -53.78 -73.35 8.64
CA GLY A 21 -53.76 -74.32 9.75
C GLY A 21 -53.85 -73.73 11.15
N LEU A 22 -54.63 -72.66 11.37
CA LEU A 22 -54.81 -72.02 12.69
C LEU A 22 -56.28 -71.88 13.16
N GLY A 23 -57.16 -72.76 12.68
CA GLY A 23 -58.59 -72.77 13.04
C GLY A 23 -58.93 -73.10 14.50
N TYR A 24 -57.94 -73.52 15.30
CA TYR A 24 -58.12 -73.99 16.68
C TYR A 24 -57.32 -73.19 17.73
N SER A 25 -56.79 -72.01 17.38
CA SER A 25 -56.07 -71.15 18.34
C SER A 25 -57.04 -70.45 19.30
N GLN A 26 -56.68 -70.41 20.59
CA GLN A 26 -57.49 -69.77 21.64
C GLN A 26 -57.53 -68.23 21.53
N TYR A 27 -56.69 -67.63 20.69
CA TYR A 27 -56.57 -66.18 20.48
C TYR A 27 -57.26 -65.67 19.19
N ALA A 28 -58.13 -66.47 18.57
CA ALA A 28 -58.88 -66.06 17.38
C ALA A 28 -60.02 -65.06 17.67
N SER A 29 -60.33 -64.20 16.69
CA SER A 29 -61.36 -63.15 16.81
C SER A 29 -62.76 -63.70 17.10
N PRO A 30 -63.57 -63.06 17.96
CA PRO A 30 -64.94 -63.50 18.29
C PRO A 30 -65.91 -63.61 17.09
N ALA A 31 -65.62 -62.94 15.98
CA ALA A 31 -66.53 -62.80 14.84
C ALA A 31 -66.87 -64.13 14.11
N LEU A 32 -66.06 -65.18 14.25
CA LEU A 32 -66.26 -66.47 13.58
C LEU A 32 -66.97 -67.53 14.44
N ARG A 33 -67.29 -67.24 15.70
CA ARG A 33 -67.80 -68.23 16.68
C ARG A 33 -69.33 -68.41 16.66
N LYS A 34 -69.99 -68.19 15.51
CA LYS A 34 -71.46 -68.04 15.42
C LYS A 34 -72.15 -68.79 14.28
N VAL A 35 -71.51 -69.78 13.69
CA VAL A 35 -72.10 -70.75 12.74
C VAL A 35 -71.66 -72.16 13.16
N GLN A 36 -72.51 -73.17 12.93
CA GLN A 36 -72.35 -74.57 13.37
C GLN A 36 -72.45 -74.82 14.89
N LEU A 37 -73.62 -74.53 15.47
CA LEU A 37 -74.11 -75.22 16.67
C LEU A 37 -75.64 -75.22 16.72
N ALA A 38 -76.23 -75.97 15.78
CA ALA A 38 -77.66 -76.27 15.67
C ALA A 38 -77.82 -77.61 14.93
N VAL A 39 -78.91 -78.34 15.20
CA VAL A 39 -79.12 -79.77 14.85
C VAL A 39 -78.22 -80.70 15.70
N ALA A 40 -78.73 -81.69 16.46
CA ALA A 40 -80.11 -82.19 16.65
C ALA A 40 -80.43 -82.44 18.14
N SER A 41 -81.72 -82.56 18.45
CA SER A 41 -82.26 -82.92 19.76
C SER A 41 -83.39 -83.94 19.66
N ALA A 42 -83.61 -84.68 20.75
CA ALA A 42 -84.83 -85.41 21.15
C ALA A 42 -85.31 -86.64 20.35
N ALA A 43 -85.60 -87.72 21.10
CA ALA A 43 -86.85 -88.48 21.01
C ALA A 43 -87.06 -89.34 22.28
N THR A 44 -88.25 -89.27 22.88
CA THR A 44 -88.83 -90.23 23.84
C THR A 44 -90.25 -90.60 23.37
N PRO A 45 -90.72 -91.82 23.69
CA PRO A 45 -91.91 -91.95 24.54
C PRO A 45 -91.75 -93.14 25.54
N SER A 46 -92.49 -93.31 26.65
CA SER A 46 -93.87 -92.94 27.08
C SER A 46 -94.97 -93.90 26.60
N GLY A 47 -95.79 -94.44 27.51
CA GLY A 47 -96.90 -95.37 27.18
C GLY A 47 -97.68 -95.87 28.40
N SER A 48 -99.01 -95.97 28.28
CA SER A 48 -99.99 -96.19 29.37
C SER A 48 -101.38 -96.57 28.79
N ALA A 49 -102.30 -97.28 29.45
CA ALA A 49 -102.26 -98.10 30.69
C ALA A 49 -103.57 -98.95 30.76
N ASP A 50 -104.23 -98.98 31.94
CA ASP A 50 -105.63 -99.31 32.24
C ASP A 50 -106.17 -100.77 32.22
N THR A 51 -106.49 -101.20 33.46
CA THR A 51 -107.73 -101.82 34.01
C THR A 51 -108.28 -103.20 33.63
N ASP A 52 -108.47 -103.95 34.72
CA ASP A 52 -109.68 -104.65 35.18
C ASP A 52 -109.88 -106.17 35.04
N TYR A 53 -110.67 -106.68 35.99
CA TYR A 53 -110.84 -108.10 36.32
C TYR A 53 -111.99 -108.77 35.56
N ALA A 54 -111.75 -109.95 34.99
CA ALA A 54 -112.75 -111.02 34.92
C ALA A 54 -112.12 -112.42 34.81
N THR A 55 -112.70 -113.36 35.55
CA THR A 55 -112.39 -114.79 35.54
C THR A 55 -112.63 -115.44 34.17
N THR A 56 -111.69 -116.22 33.63
CA THR A 56 -111.89 -117.55 32.96
C THR A 56 -110.60 -118.08 32.31
N ILE A 57 -110.20 -119.31 32.69
CA ILE A 57 -109.37 -120.31 31.99
C ILE A 57 -108.30 -119.78 31.01
N ALA A 58 -107.03 -119.80 31.44
CA ALA A 58 -105.89 -119.38 30.64
C ALA A 58 -105.58 -120.29 29.43
N THR A 59 -105.16 -119.69 28.32
CA THR A 59 -104.66 -120.36 27.11
C THR A 59 -103.17 -120.07 26.87
N LYS A 60 -102.54 -120.90 26.02
CA LYS A 60 -101.10 -121.24 26.08
C LYS A 60 -100.10 -120.15 25.61
N GLU A 61 -100.54 -118.92 25.36
CA GLU A 61 -99.74 -117.90 24.65
C GLU A 61 -99.39 -116.65 25.49
N GLN A 62 -99.85 -116.54 26.75
CA GLN A 62 -99.64 -115.35 27.58
C GLN A 62 -98.38 -115.36 28.48
N LEU A 63 -97.58 -116.44 28.47
CA LEU A 63 -96.39 -116.58 29.34
C LEU A 63 -95.11 -115.87 28.84
N ALA A 64 -95.17 -115.13 27.73
CA ALA A 64 -93.99 -114.61 27.03
C ALA A 64 -93.60 -113.14 27.32
N VAL A 65 -94.29 -112.44 28.23
CA VAL A 65 -94.23 -110.96 28.34
C VAL A 65 -93.88 -110.45 29.76
N MET A 66 -93.43 -111.31 30.68
CA MET A 66 -92.97 -110.87 32.02
C MET A 66 -91.46 -111.00 32.18
N GLY A 67 -90.82 -109.93 32.65
CA GLY A 67 -89.37 -109.85 32.87
C GLY A 67 -88.87 -110.72 34.04
N PRO A 68 -87.58 -111.05 34.09
CA PRO A 68 -87.06 -112.24 34.80
C PRO A 68 -86.85 -112.05 36.32
N PHE A 69 -87.79 -111.44 37.05
CA PHE A 69 -87.70 -111.28 38.52
C PHE A 69 -89.08 -111.31 39.23
N ALA A 70 -89.82 -112.43 39.15
CA ALA A 70 -90.94 -112.72 40.06
C ALA A 70 -91.29 -114.23 40.19
N ALA A 71 -91.38 -114.71 41.44
CA ALA A 71 -92.24 -115.80 41.93
C ALA A 71 -92.40 -117.09 41.08
N THR A 72 -91.34 -117.91 40.95
CA THR A 72 -91.45 -119.33 40.51
C THR A 72 -92.00 -120.24 41.62
N LEU A 73 -93.28 -120.08 41.98
CA LEU A 73 -93.98 -120.88 42.99
C LEU A 73 -95.40 -121.38 42.62
N PRO A 74 -96.28 -120.64 41.92
CA PRO A 74 -97.70 -121.03 41.81
C PRO A 74 -97.98 -122.24 40.90
N ALA A 75 -96.99 -122.70 40.12
CA ALA A 75 -97.14 -123.83 39.22
C ALA A 75 -97.02 -125.20 39.92
N ALA A 76 -96.29 -125.28 41.05
CA ALA A 76 -96.11 -126.54 41.78
C ALA A 76 -97.38 -126.93 42.56
N ASP A 77 -97.95 -125.97 43.29
CA ASP A 77 -99.15 -126.18 44.10
C ASP A 77 -100.36 -126.56 43.22
N LEU A 78 -100.51 -125.91 42.06
CA LEU A 78 -101.56 -126.22 41.07
C LEU A 78 -101.45 -127.67 40.54
N ALA A 79 -100.23 -128.17 40.34
CA ALA A 79 -100.00 -129.55 39.89
C ALA A 79 -100.33 -130.57 41.00
N VAL A 80 -100.05 -130.25 42.26
CA VAL A 80 -100.42 -131.08 43.42
C VAL A 80 -101.95 -131.13 43.58
N GLU A 81 -102.63 -129.98 43.45
CA GLU A 81 -104.10 -129.90 43.56
C GLU A 81 -104.80 -130.67 42.42
N GLN A 82 -104.33 -130.55 41.17
CA GLN A 82 -104.83 -131.35 40.06
C GLN A 82 -104.59 -132.86 40.24
N GLY A 83 -103.43 -133.25 40.77
CA GLY A 83 -103.13 -134.65 41.10
C GLY A 83 -104.06 -135.23 42.18
N ALA A 84 -104.40 -134.44 43.20
CA ALA A 84 -105.36 -134.82 44.24
C ALA A 84 -106.80 -134.96 43.70
N ALA A 85 -107.22 -134.06 42.81
CA ALA A 85 -108.51 -134.13 42.15
C ALA A 85 -108.64 -135.40 41.27
N LEU A 86 -107.64 -135.68 40.43
CA LEU A 86 -107.62 -136.84 39.55
C LEU A 86 -107.64 -138.16 40.32
N LYS A 87 -106.87 -138.28 41.41
CA LYS A 87 -106.89 -139.48 42.28
C LYS A 87 -108.29 -139.75 42.81
N LYS A 88 -108.97 -138.72 43.32
CA LYS A 88 -110.34 -138.81 43.86
C LYS A 88 -111.39 -139.22 42.81
N GLU A 89 -111.21 -138.79 41.55
CA GLU A 89 -112.07 -139.19 40.44
C GLU A 89 -111.84 -140.66 40.04
N VAL A 90 -110.58 -141.10 39.93
CA VAL A 90 -110.22 -142.51 39.67
C VAL A 90 -110.74 -143.43 40.78
N GLU A 91 -110.62 -143.04 42.05
CA GLU A 91 -111.17 -143.80 43.18
C GLU A 91 -112.70 -143.92 43.08
N GLN A 92 -113.43 -142.84 42.75
CA GLN A 92 -114.87 -142.91 42.50
C GLN A 92 -115.23 -143.82 41.33
N HIS A 93 -114.50 -143.76 40.22
CA HIS A 93 -114.78 -144.60 39.05
C HIS A 93 -114.49 -146.07 39.32
N THR A 94 -113.39 -146.37 40.04
CA THR A 94 -113.05 -147.73 40.49
C THR A 94 -114.11 -148.29 41.44
N ALA A 95 -114.64 -147.47 42.36
CA ALA A 95 -115.72 -147.87 43.27
C ALA A 95 -117.07 -148.08 42.55
N LYS A 96 -117.42 -147.22 41.58
CA LYS A 96 -118.61 -147.38 40.72
C LYS A 96 -118.51 -148.67 39.89
N PHE A 97 -117.37 -148.89 39.23
CA PHE A 97 -117.10 -150.09 38.43
C PHE A 97 -117.19 -151.36 39.27
N SER A 98 -116.52 -151.39 40.44
CA SER A 98 -116.59 -152.52 41.39
C SER A 98 -118.04 -152.86 41.77
N ARG A 99 -118.86 -151.86 42.12
CA ARG A 99 -120.25 -152.08 42.53
C ARG A 99 -121.14 -152.54 41.38
N ALA A 100 -120.97 -151.97 40.19
CA ALA A 100 -121.71 -152.37 38.99
C ALA A 100 -121.37 -153.83 38.60
N MET A 101 -120.08 -154.18 38.64
CA MET A 101 -119.62 -155.53 38.30
C MET A 101 -120.06 -156.57 39.33
N SER A 102 -119.93 -156.31 40.64
CA SER A 102 -120.46 -157.21 41.66
C SER A 102 -121.97 -157.41 41.49
N SER A 103 -122.75 -156.35 41.22
CA SER A 103 -124.18 -156.47 40.95
C SER A 103 -124.50 -157.26 39.67
N ALA A 104 -123.68 -157.16 38.63
CA ALA A 104 -123.84 -157.92 37.39
C ALA A 104 -123.53 -159.41 37.63
N VAL A 105 -122.45 -159.72 38.34
CA VAL A 105 -122.08 -161.09 38.72
C VAL A 105 -123.14 -161.71 39.64
N GLU A 106 -123.65 -160.99 40.64
CA GLU A 106 -124.72 -161.48 41.53
C GLU A 106 -126.00 -161.83 40.73
N ASN A 107 -126.44 -160.94 39.83
CA ASN A 107 -127.58 -161.21 38.95
C ASN A 107 -127.33 -162.38 37.99
N THR A 108 -126.12 -162.50 37.46
CA THR A 108 -125.78 -163.60 36.53
C THR A 108 -125.67 -164.94 37.25
N ARG A 109 -125.15 -164.96 38.48
CA ARG A 109 -125.19 -166.14 39.36
C ARG A 109 -126.62 -166.55 39.71
N GLN A 110 -127.52 -165.60 39.97
CA GLN A 110 -128.94 -165.90 40.18
C GLN A 110 -129.60 -166.48 38.92
N LEU A 111 -129.36 -165.89 37.73
CA LEU A 111 -129.86 -166.42 36.45
C LEU A 111 -129.30 -167.81 36.13
N LEU A 112 -128.01 -168.05 36.36
CA LEU A 112 -127.39 -169.36 36.17
C LEU A 112 -127.94 -170.40 37.15
N ASN A 113 -128.21 -170.05 38.41
CA ASN A 113 -128.87 -170.95 39.36
C ASN A 113 -130.31 -171.29 38.93
N LEU A 114 -131.09 -170.31 38.47
CA LEU A 114 -132.45 -170.56 37.94
C LEU A 114 -132.42 -171.46 36.69
N LEU A 115 -131.43 -171.29 35.80
CA LEU A 115 -131.20 -172.20 34.67
C LEU A 115 -130.78 -173.60 35.13
N ARG A 116 -130.00 -173.72 36.21
CA ARG A 116 -129.55 -175.00 36.79
C ARG A 116 -130.68 -175.77 37.46
N GLU A 117 -131.63 -175.08 38.08
CA GLU A 117 -132.87 -175.66 38.61
C GLU A 117 -133.84 -176.05 37.48
N ALA A 118 -134.00 -175.19 36.46
CA ALA A 118 -134.87 -175.46 35.31
C ALA A 118 -134.34 -176.58 34.37
N THR A 119 -133.02 -176.78 34.34
CA THR A 119 -132.35 -177.78 33.47
C THR A 119 -131.28 -178.58 34.24
N PRO A 120 -131.68 -179.54 35.09
CA PRO A 120 -130.74 -180.39 35.83
C PRO A 120 -129.87 -181.23 34.88
N GLY A 121 -128.56 -180.97 34.86
CA GLY A 121 -127.57 -181.76 34.12
C GLY A 121 -127.01 -181.14 32.83
N ALA A 122 -127.40 -179.91 32.47
CA ALA A 122 -126.79 -179.18 31.35
C ALA A 122 -125.38 -178.68 31.72
N LYS A 123 -124.34 -179.23 31.08
CA LYS A 123 -122.92 -178.92 31.36
C LYS A 123 -122.51 -177.52 30.89
N GLU A 124 -123.28 -176.99 29.95
CA GLU A 124 -123.12 -175.66 29.35
C GLU A 124 -123.28 -174.56 30.42
N ILE A 125 -124.11 -174.80 31.43
CA ILE A 125 -124.33 -173.89 32.57
C ILE A 125 -123.10 -173.86 33.48
N ASP A 126 -122.49 -175.02 33.75
CA ASP A 126 -121.28 -175.12 34.56
C ASP A 126 -120.07 -174.46 33.85
N HIS A 127 -120.01 -174.53 32.52
CA HIS A 127 -118.95 -173.87 31.74
C HIS A 127 -119.10 -172.34 31.74
N LEU A 128 -120.32 -171.82 31.54
CA LEU A 128 -120.64 -170.39 31.66
C LEU A 128 -120.34 -169.84 33.05
N TRP A 129 -120.59 -170.62 34.11
CA TRP A 129 -120.20 -170.25 35.47
C TRP A 129 -118.68 -170.09 35.60
N GLN A 130 -117.91 -171.02 35.00
CA GLN A 130 -116.45 -171.00 35.07
C GLN A 130 -115.83 -169.81 34.29
N GLU A 131 -116.41 -169.42 33.15
CA GLU A 131 -116.04 -168.19 32.44
C GLU A 131 -116.37 -166.93 33.23
N LEU A 132 -117.54 -166.90 33.90
CA LEU A 132 -117.95 -165.76 34.75
C LEU A 132 -116.99 -165.58 35.94
N GLU A 133 -116.56 -166.68 36.56
CA GLU A 133 -115.59 -166.67 37.67
C GLU A 133 -114.22 -166.13 37.21
N GLN A 134 -113.72 -166.59 36.05
CA GLN A 134 -112.48 -166.08 35.46
C GLN A 134 -112.55 -164.58 35.09
N LEU A 135 -113.68 -164.13 34.54
CA LEU A 135 -113.87 -162.72 34.19
C LEU A 135 -113.94 -161.83 35.45
N PHE A 136 -114.54 -162.32 36.54
CA PHE A 136 -114.54 -161.64 37.82
C PHE A 136 -113.15 -161.60 38.47
N GLU A 137 -112.37 -162.69 38.38
CA GLU A 137 -110.99 -162.77 38.89
C GLU A 137 -110.08 -161.78 38.15
N ALA A 138 -110.05 -161.82 36.81
CA ALA A 138 -109.28 -160.89 35.98
C ALA A 138 -109.65 -159.41 36.20
N ALA A 139 -110.91 -159.13 36.54
CA ALA A 139 -111.36 -157.77 36.83
C ALA A 139 -111.06 -157.33 38.28
N ASN A 140 -110.96 -158.25 39.24
CA ASN A 140 -110.42 -157.96 40.58
C ASN A 140 -108.92 -157.63 40.50
N ASP A 141 -108.17 -158.36 39.67
CA ASP A 141 -106.77 -158.04 39.37
C ASP A 141 -106.62 -156.66 38.73
N ALA A 142 -107.42 -156.33 37.71
CA ALA A 142 -107.44 -155.00 37.10
C ALA A 142 -107.75 -153.88 38.12
N LYS A 143 -108.66 -154.15 39.07
CA LYS A 143 -109.02 -153.26 40.18
C LYS A 143 -107.90 -153.09 41.22
N THR A 144 -107.05 -154.09 41.44
CA THR A 144 -105.84 -153.94 42.29
C THR A 144 -104.67 -153.27 41.58
N ALA A 145 -104.50 -153.50 40.28
CA ALA A 145 -103.39 -152.95 39.50
C ALA A 145 -103.57 -151.47 39.12
N LEU A 146 -104.81 -151.01 38.88
CA LEU A 146 -105.07 -149.65 38.41
C LEU A 146 -104.61 -148.54 39.39
N PRO A 147 -104.83 -148.64 40.72
CA PRO A 147 -104.31 -147.65 41.67
C PRO A 147 -102.77 -147.56 41.66
N GLU A 148 -102.07 -148.70 41.63
CA GLU A 148 -100.60 -148.72 41.54
C GLU A 148 -100.08 -148.05 40.26
N PHE A 149 -100.75 -148.27 39.12
CA PHE A 149 -100.36 -147.66 37.86
C PHE A 149 -100.46 -146.13 37.90
N ILE A 150 -101.55 -145.60 38.46
CA ILE A 150 -101.76 -144.14 38.61
C ILE A 150 -100.77 -143.54 39.63
N GLU A 151 -100.46 -144.24 40.72
CA GLU A 151 -99.43 -143.84 41.68
C GLU A 151 -98.04 -143.77 41.02
N LYS A 152 -97.65 -144.82 40.26
CA LYS A 152 -96.41 -144.85 39.46
C LYS A 152 -96.37 -143.77 38.37
N GLN A 153 -97.50 -143.42 37.76
CA GLN A 153 -97.57 -142.33 36.77
C GLN A 153 -97.37 -140.96 37.45
N ARG A 154 -98.04 -140.71 38.60
CA ARG A 154 -97.86 -139.49 39.39
C ARG A 154 -96.40 -139.31 39.80
N ASP A 155 -95.77 -140.36 40.31
CA ASP A 155 -94.42 -140.27 40.86
C ASP A 155 -93.37 -140.06 39.76
N ASN A 156 -93.55 -140.68 38.59
CA ASN A 156 -92.75 -140.36 37.39
C ASN A 156 -92.94 -138.89 36.93
N MET A 157 -94.17 -138.37 36.94
CA MET A 157 -94.43 -136.95 36.60
C MET A 157 -93.82 -136.00 37.64
N SER A 158 -93.88 -136.34 38.92
CA SER A 158 -93.26 -135.57 40.00
C SER A 158 -91.74 -135.53 39.84
N LEU A 159 -91.10 -136.68 39.58
CA LEU A 159 -89.67 -136.78 39.29
C LEU A 159 -89.28 -135.97 38.04
N TYR A 160 -90.08 -136.03 36.97
CA TYR A 160 -89.84 -135.24 35.75
C TYR A 160 -89.88 -133.73 36.04
N HIS A 161 -90.91 -133.24 36.74
CA HIS A 161 -91.03 -131.83 37.10
C HIS A 161 -89.92 -131.38 38.07
N SER A 162 -89.55 -132.19 39.05
CA SER A 162 -88.43 -131.91 39.95
C SER A 162 -87.09 -131.87 39.21
N SER A 163 -86.86 -132.80 38.28
CA SER A 163 -85.66 -132.80 37.43
C SER A 163 -85.61 -131.55 36.55
N MET A 164 -86.72 -131.19 35.88
CA MET A 164 -86.80 -130.03 35.00
C MET A 164 -86.63 -128.70 35.76
N MET A 165 -87.20 -128.57 36.96
CA MET A 165 -86.99 -127.38 37.81
C MET A 165 -85.53 -127.29 38.29
N ASN A 166 -84.91 -128.40 38.68
CA ASN A 166 -83.48 -128.42 39.04
C ASN A 166 -82.58 -128.07 37.84
N GLU A 167 -82.94 -128.51 36.63
CA GLU A 167 -82.26 -128.14 35.38
C GLU A 167 -82.34 -126.62 35.13
N ILE A 168 -83.55 -126.03 35.21
CA ILE A 168 -83.77 -124.59 35.05
C ILE A 168 -83.02 -123.78 36.11
N ILE A 169 -82.99 -124.23 37.37
CA ILE A 169 -82.23 -123.59 38.45
C ILE A 169 -80.72 -123.68 38.16
N ARG A 170 -80.22 -124.84 37.71
CA ARG A 170 -78.82 -125.04 37.31
C ARG A 170 -78.42 -124.10 36.17
N GLU A 171 -79.25 -123.97 35.14
CA GLU A 171 -79.01 -123.09 33.99
C GLU A 171 -79.06 -121.61 34.38
N THR A 172 -80.07 -121.19 35.14
CA THR A 172 -80.20 -119.81 35.63
C THR A 172 -79.00 -119.42 36.50
N GLN A 173 -78.55 -120.33 37.37
CA GLN A 173 -77.36 -120.10 38.19
C GLN A 173 -76.06 -120.10 37.38
N GLN A 174 -75.97 -120.85 36.27
CA GLN A 174 -74.83 -120.79 35.35
C GLN A 174 -74.79 -119.46 34.58
N GLU A 175 -75.94 -118.99 34.08
CA GLU A 175 -76.04 -117.70 33.38
C GLU A 175 -75.75 -116.52 34.32
N LEU A 176 -76.25 -116.53 35.56
CA LEU A 176 -75.92 -115.51 36.56
C LEU A 176 -74.41 -115.47 36.86
N ASN A 177 -73.77 -116.64 36.97
CA ASN A 177 -72.32 -116.75 37.11
C ASN A 177 -71.57 -116.26 35.86
N LEU A 178 -72.12 -116.45 34.66
CA LEU A 178 -71.54 -115.97 33.41
C LEU A 178 -71.61 -114.44 33.30
N GLN A 179 -72.76 -113.85 33.63
CA GLN A 179 -72.91 -112.39 33.66
C GLN A 179 -72.02 -111.74 34.74
N TYR A 180 -71.88 -112.35 35.92
CA TYR A 180 -70.95 -111.86 36.95
C TYR A 180 -69.49 -111.90 36.46
N LYS A 181 -69.06 -113.00 35.83
CA LYS A 181 -67.73 -113.11 35.21
C LYS A 181 -67.53 -112.04 34.13
N LYS A 182 -68.52 -111.85 33.25
CA LYS A 182 -68.49 -110.84 32.18
C LYS A 182 -68.37 -109.41 32.73
N ALA A 183 -69.18 -109.05 33.73
CA ALA A 183 -69.12 -107.76 34.39
C ALA A 183 -67.76 -107.53 35.07
N ASN A 184 -67.23 -108.54 35.77
CA ASN A 184 -65.91 -108.46 36.39
C ASN A 184 -64.79 -108.29 35.33
N THR A 185 -64.81 -109.06 34.23
CA THR A 185 -63.86 -108.90 33.12
C THR A 185 -63.95 -107.51 32.47
N GLN A 186 -65.15 -106.97 32.26
CA GLN A 186 -65.33 -105.61 31.75
C GLN A 186 -64.80 -104.54 32.72
N HIS A 187 -64.97 -104.75 34.03
CA HIS A 187 -64.41 -103.85 35.05
C HIS A 187 -62.88 -103.92 35.10
N SER A 188 -62.28 -105.12 35.06
CA SER A 188 -60.83 -105.29 34.97
C SER A 188 -60.25 -104.62 33.72
N LEU A 189 -60.87 -104.79 32.55
CA LEU A 189 -60.46 -104.14 31.30
C LEU A 189 -60.56 -102.61 31.38
N MET A 190 -61.59 -102.08 32.04
CA MET A 190 -61.74 -100.63 32.25
C MET A 190 -60.65 -100.07 33.16
N LEU A 191 -60.28 -100.79 34.23
CA LEU A 191 -59.17 -100.42 35.11
C LEU A 191 -57.81 -100.51 34.39
N GLU A 192 -57.59 -101.55 33.59
CA GLU A 192 -56.38 -101.71 32.78
C GLU A 192 -56.24 -100.60 31.73
N GLN A 193 -57.33 -100.21 31.05
CA GLN A 193 -57.35 -99.07 30.12
C GLN A 193 -57.11 -97.74 30.84
N GLN A 194 -57.67 -97.55 32.04
CA GLN A 194 -57.42 -96.36 32.86
C GLN A 194 -55.95 -96.27 33.28
N ASP A 195 -55.35 -97.37 33.75
CA ASP A 195 -53.95 -97.40 34.15
C ASP A 195 -53.02 -97.22 32.94
N ALA A 196 -53.29 -97.88 31.82
CA ALA A 196 -52.57 -97.67 30.55
C ALA A 196 -52.63 -96.21 30.09
N PHE A 197 -53.77 -95.52 30.24
CA PHE A 197 -53.90 -94.11 29.92
C PHE A 197 -53.12 -93.20 30.89
N GLN A 198 -53.12 -93.48 32.20
CA GLN A 198 -52.33 -92.72 33.17
C GLN A 198 -50.82 -92.96 32.97
N ASN A 199 -50.40 -94.19 32.68
CA ASN A 199 -49.02 -94.53 32.35
C ASN A 199 -48.56 -93.86 31.05
N TYR A 200 -49.40 -93.87 30.00
CA TYR A 200 -49.13 -93.12 28.77
C TYR A 200 -48.97 -91.62 29.07
N LYS A 201 -49.93 -91.02 29.80
CA LYS A 201 -49.90 -89.61 30.20
C LYS A 201 -48.65 -89.26 31.01
N ALA A 202 -48.24 -90.12 31.95
CA ALA A 202 -47.04 -89.96 32.77
C ALA A 202 -45.74 -90.07 31.93
N GLN A 203 -45.74 -90.87 30.86
CA GLN A 203 -44.62 -90.95 29.92
C GLN A 203 -44.59 -89.81 28.89
N THR A 204 -45.74 -89.24 28.51
CA THR A 204 -45.81 -88.17 27.50
C THR A 204 -45.72 -86.76 28.09
N ALA A 205 -46.23 -86.52 29.30
CA ALA A 205 -46.15 -85.21 29.96
C ALA A 205 -44.70 -84.65 30.08
N PRO A 206 -43.70 -85.42 30.58
CA PRO A 206 -42.32 -84.91 30.63
C PRO A 206 -41.73 -84.69 29.23
N LYS A 207 -42.06 -85.54 28.25
CA LYS A 207 -41.61 -85.37 26.85
C LYS A 207 -42.23 -84.13 26.18
N LEU A 208 -43.47 -83.79 26.52
CA LEU A 208 -44.12 -82.57 26.04
C LEU A 208 -43.44 -81.33 26.63
N MET A 209 -43.19 -81.32 27.94
CA MET A 209 -42.43 -80.24 28.59
C MET A 209 -40.99 -80.13 28.08
N GLU A 210 -40.34 -81.26 27.76
CA GLU A 210 -39.03 -81.27 27.10
C GLU A 210 -39.10 -80.58 25.74
N VAL A 211 -40.07 -80.95 24.89
CA VAL A 211 -40.30 -80.30 23.58
C VAL A 211 -40.61 -78.81 23.70
N GLU A 212 -41.44 -78.40 24.67
CA GLU A 212 -41.71 -76.99 24.96
C GLU A 212 -40.44 -76.23 25.38
N SER A 213 -39.62 -76.81 26.27
CA SER A 213 -38.34 -76.22 26.70
C SER A 213 -37.31 -76.14 25.57
N LEU A 214 -37.29 -77.11 24.66
CA LEU A 214 -36.46 -77.10 23.46
C LEU A 214 -36.94 -76.07 22.44
N GLN A 215 -38.25 -75.90 22.28
CA GLN A 215 -38.84 -74.86 21.42
C GLN A 215 -38.53 -73.46 21.97
N GLU A 216 -38.63 -73.24 23.28
CA GLU A 216 -38.15 -72.02 23.93
C GLU A 216 -36.66 -71.78 23.67
N ARG A 217 -35.82 -72.80 23.90
CA ARG A 217 -34.37 -72.70 23.69
C ARG A 217 -34.00 -72.37 22.24
N VAL A 218 -34.65 -73.01 21.26
CA VAL A 218 -34.48 -72.71 19.84
C VAL A 218 -34.95 -71.29 19.51
N SER A 219 -36.04 -70.82 20.13
CA SER A 219 -36.53 -69.45 19.95
C SER A 219 -35.55 -68.41 20.49
N ARG A 220 -35.01 -68.62 21.70
CA ARG A 220 -33.97 -67.77 22.31
C ARG A 220 -32.69 -67.73 21.46
N LEU A 221 -32.17 -68.90 21.08
CA LEU A 221 -30.98 -69.00 20.21
C LEU A 221 -31.19 -68.37 18.83
N THR A 222 -32.41 -68.41 18.29
CA THR A 222 -32.74 -67.76 17.01
C THR A 222 -32.72 -66.24 17.15
N LEU A 223 -33.23 -65.70 18.26
CA LEU A 223 -33.21 -64.27 18.56
C LEU A 223 -31.78 -63.78 18.85
N GLU A 224 -31.00 -64.53 19.65
CA GLU A 224 -29.58 -64.25 19.89
C GLU A 224 -28.77 -64.25 18.58
N LYS A 225 -28.96 -65.24 17.71
CA LYS A 225 -28.35 -65.27 16.37
C LYS A 225 -28.78 -64.08 15.50
N GLY A 226 -30.02 -63.59 15.65
CA GLY A 226 -30.49 -62.35 15.03
C GLY A 226 -29.72 -61.13 15.53
N ASN A 227 -29.58 -60.99 16.85
CA ASN A 227 -28.86 -59.89 17.50
C ASN A 227 -27.37 -59.89 17.13
N PHE A 228 -26.69 -61.05 17.18
CA PHE A 228 -25.29 -61.14 16.75
C PHE A 228 -25.11 -60.78 15.28
N ARG A 229 -26.09 -61.07 14.42
CA ARG A 229 -26.04 -60.66 13.00
C ARG A 229 -26.16 -59.15 12.85
N THR A 230 -27.13 -58.51 13.50
CA THR A 230 -27.27 -57.05 13.42
C THR A 230 -26.09 -56.30 14.05
N GLU A 231 -25.45 -56.89 15.08
CA GLU A 231 -24.23 -56.38 15.67
C GLU A 231 -23.01 -56.54 14.74
N VAL A 232 -22.85 -57.69 14.06
CA VAL A 232 -21.82 -57.88 13.01
C VAL A 232 -22.02 -56.90 11.85
N ASP A 233 -23.26 -56.74 11.36
CA ASP A 233 -23.57 -55.80 10.28
C ASP A 233 -23.30 -54.33 10.71
N LYS A 234 -23.56 -53.98 11.98
CA LYS A 234 -23.20 -52.68 12.59
C LYS A 234 -21.69 -52.48 12.67
N TYR A 235 -20.92 -53.45 13.16
CA TYR A 235 -19.46 -53.35 13.25
C TYR A 235 -18.82 -53.29 11.85
N LYS A 236 -19.37 -54.01 10.87
CA LYS A 236 -18.98 -53.88 9.47
C LYS A 236 -19.22 -52.47 8.94
N GLY A 237 -20.40 -51.88 9.18
CA GLY A 237 -20.71 -50.51 8.77
C GLY A 237 -19.78 -49.47 9.40
N LEU A 238 -19.41 -49.63 10.67
CA LEU A 238 -18.42 -48.79 11.35
C LEU A 238 -17.01 -48.95 10.77
N LEU A 239 -16.60 -50.18 10.43
CA LEU A 239 -15.31 -50.45 9.79
C LEU A 239 -15.25 -49.87 8.37
N GLU A 240 -16.32 -49.99 7.59
CA GLU A 240 -16.44 -49.36 6.26
C GLU A 240 -16.39 -47.83 6.38
N GLN A 241 -17.11 -47.23 7.34
CA GLN A 241 -17.08 -45.79 7.62
C GLN A 241 -15.67 -45.29 7.99
N GLU A 242 -14.97 -45.98 8.90
CA GLU A 242 -13.63 -45.55 9.33
C GLU A 242 -12.59 -45.82 8.23
N SER A 243 -12.75 -46.87 7.41
CA SER A 243 -11.91 -47.05 6.20
C SER A 243 -12.10 -45.91 5.19
N ALA A 244 -13.34 -45.44 5.00
CA ALA A 244 -13.67 -44.31 4.13
C ALA A 244 -13.26 -42.95 4.72
N ARG A 245 -13.01 -42.87 6.03
CA ARG A 245 -12.36 -41.74 6.70
C ARG A 245 -10.85 -41.79 6.49
N ASN A 246 -10.21 -42.91 6.83
CA ASN A 246 -8.77 -43.13 6.70
C ASN A 246 -8.31 -43.06 5.22
N ALA A 247 -9.21 -43.21 4.25
CA ALA A 247 -8.94 -42.97 2.82
C ALA A 247 -8.95 -41.47 2.40
N LYS A 248 -9.38 -40.56 3.27
CA LYS A 248 -9.30 -39.10 3.07
C LYS A 248 -8.00 -38.53 3.62
N ASP A 249 -7.54 -39.04 4.76
CA ASP A 249 -6.31 -38.60 5.41
C ASP A 249 -5.07 -38.62 4.50
N PRO A 250 -4.78 -39.64 3.65
CA PRO A 250 -3.66 -39.58 2.71
C PRO A 250 -3.86 -38.56 1.58
N LYS A 251 -5.09 -38.13 1.29
CA LYS A 251 -5.32 -36.99 0.38
C LYS A 251 -5.00 -35.68 1.08
N ILE A 252 -5.47 -35.50 2.31
CA ILE A 252 -5.17 -34.32 3.13
C ILE A 252 -3.66 -34.19 3.35
N ILE A 253 -2.97 -35.29 3.69
CA ILE A 253 -1.50 -35.34 3.81
C ILE A 253 -0.84 -35.04 2.45
N GLY A 254 -1.33 -35.60 1.34
CA GLY A 254 -0.80 -35.36 0.00
C GLY A 254 -1.02 -33.93 -0.52
N ASP A 255 -2.06 -33.24 -0.08
CA ASP A 255 -2.33 -31.85 -0.41
C ASP A 255 -1.52 -30.89 0.50
N LEU A 256 -1.45 -31.16 1.80
CA LEU A 256 -0.56 -30.47 2.73
C LEU A 256 0.92 -30.60 2.35
N GLN A 257 1.35 -31.76 1.80
CA GLN A 257 2.71 -31.93 1.29
C GLN A 257 2.98 -31.00 0.10
N LYS A 258 2.04 -30.82 -0.84
CA LYS A 258 2.19 -29.86 -1.95
C LYS A 258 2.25 -28.42 -1.45
N GLU A 259 1.42 -28.06 -0.48
CA GLU A 259 1.46 -26.74 0.16
C GLU A 259 2.81 -26.51 0.84
N PHE A 260 3.35 -27.52 1.55
CA PHE A 260 4.68 -27.47 2.14
C PHE A 260 5.78 -27.33 1.07
N ASP A 261 5.76 -28.14 0.02
CA ASP A 261 6.76 -28.11 -1.07
C ASP A 261 6.76 -26.77 -1.81
N THR A 262 5.58 -26.19 -2.06
CA THR A 262 5.46 -24.84 -2.66
C THR A 262 5.93 -23.73 -1.70
N LEU A 263 5.71 -23.88 -0.39
CA LEU A 263 6.22 -22.97 0.62
C LEU A 263 7.76 -23.05 0.76
N VAL A 264 8.34 -24.25 0.62
CA VAL A 264 9.80 -24.46 0.57
C VAL A 264 10.39 -23.78 -0.67
N ALA A 265 9.84 -24.02 -1.87
CA ALA A 265 10.29 -23.37 -3.10
C ALA A 265 10.18 -21.84 -3.03
N SER A 266 9.08 -21.32 -2.47
CA SER A 266 8.89 -19.88 -2.24
C SER A 266 9.95 -19.31 -1.26
N LYS A 267 10.27 -20.04 -0.18
CA LYS A 267 11.31 -19.67 0.78
C LYS A 267 12.70 -19.64 0.13
N GLU A 268 13.03 -20.60 -0.72
CA GLU A 268 14.30 -20.65 -1.46
C GLU A 268 14.40 -19.47 -2.44
N GLN A 269 13.33 -19.17 -3.18
CA GLN A 269 13.26 -18.00 -4.06
C GLN A 269 13.46 -16.68 -3.29
N LEU A 270 12.77 -16.52 -2.15
CA LEU A 270 12.94 -15.35 -1.28
C LEU A 270 14.36 -15.25 -0.71
N HIS A 271 15.03 -16.38 -0.42
CA HIS A 271 16.41 -16.36 0.04
C HIS A 271 17.39 -15.94 -1.08
N ALA A 272 17.20 -16.42 -2.31
CA ALA A 272 17.99 -15.99 -3.46
C ALA A 272 17.79 -14.50 -3.80
N GLN A 273 16.57 -13.98 -3.66
CA GLN A 273 16.28 -12.54 -3.77
C GLN A 273 16.97 -11.74 -2.65
N ASN A 274 16.98 -12.24 -1.41
CA ASN A 274 17.70 -11.59 -0.30
C ASN A 274 19.21 -11.53 -0.53
N GLU A 275 19.85 -12.59 -1.04
CA GLU A 275 21.28 -12.56 -1.39
C GLU A 275 21.57 -11.60 -2.56
N THR A 276 20.67 -11.52 -3.54
CA THR A 276 20.77 -10.55 -4.66
C THR A 276 20.68 -9.11 -4.16
N LEU A 277 19.75 -8.82 -3.23
CA LEU A 277 19.61 -7.51 -2.60
C LEU A 277 20.80 -7.17 -1.69
N ARG A 278 21.31 -8.14 -0.91
CA ARG A 278 22.52 -7.99 -0.09
C ARG A 278 23.71 -7.59 -0.96
N LYS A 279 23.97 -8.34 -2.04
CA LYS A 279 25.05 -8.01 -2.98
C LYS A 279 24.86 -6.62 -3.57
N THR A 280 23.67 -6.29 -4.06
CA THR A 280 23.38 -4.96 -4.63
C THR A 280 23.63 -3.84 -3.61
N THR A 281 23.31 -4.07 -2.33
CA THR A 281 23.60 -3.13 -1.24
C THR A 281 25.11 -2.98 -0.99
N THR A 282 25.87 -4.08 -1.01
CA THR A 282 27.34 -4.04 -0.91
C THR A 282 27.96 -3.28 -2.09
N ASP A 283 27.55 -3.60 -3.32
CA ASP A 283 28.04 -2.96 -4.55
C ASP A 283 27.74 -1.44 -4.52
N MET A 284 26.55 -1.02 -4.05
CA MET A 284 26.20 0.39 -3.87
C MET A 284 27.00 1.08 -2.75
N LEU A 285 27.28 0.40 -1.63
CA LEU A 285 28.09 0.95 -0.54
C LEU A 285 29.55 1.16 -0.96
N GLU A 286 30.10 0.27 -1.79
CA GLU A 286 31.44 0.45 -2.36
C GLU A 286 31.47 1.58 -3.41
N GLN A 287 30.45 1.71 -4.26
CA GLN A 287 30.30 2.87 -5.14
C GLN A 287 30.18 4.20 -4.37
N LEU A 288 29.39 4.24 -3.30
CA LEU A 288 29.29 5.41 -2.42
C LEU A 288 30.66 5.75 -1.84
N LYS A 289 31.37 4.78 -1.26
CA LYS A 289 32.70 5.00 -0.67
C LYS A 289 33.74 5.48 -1.70
N THR A 290 33.74 4.94 -2.91
CA THR A 290 34.66 5.40 -3.97
C THR A 290 34.31 6.78 -4.54
N THR A 291 33.03 7.17 -4.56
CA THR A 291 32.62 8.53 -4.95
C THR A 291 32.87 9.55 -3.85
N GLU A 292 32.63 9.20 -2.59
CA GLU A 292 32.99 9.99 -1.40
C GLU A 292 34.50 10.27 -1.37
N GLN A 293 35.34 9.23 -1.50
CA GLN A 293 36.80 9.40 -1.57
C GLN A 293 37.21 10.31 -2.73
N ARG A 294 36.63 10.14 -3.93
CA ARG A 294 36.91 10.99 -5.09
C ARG A 294 36.53 12.46 -4.86
N VAL A 295 35.47 12.73 -4.09
CA VAL A 295 35.05 14.09 -3.70
C VAL A 295 35.99 14.67 -2.64
N ILE A 296 36.43 13.87 -1.66
CA ILE A 296 37.44 14.25 -0.66
C ILE A 296 38.76 14.59 -1.35
N ASP A 297 39.27 13.71 -2.22
CA ASP A 297 40.50 13.90 -2.98
C ASP A 297 40.43 15.17 -3.85
N ARG A 298 39.27 15.41 -4.49
CA ARG A 298 39.03 16.61 -5.28
C ARG A 298 39.11 17.88 -4.42
N PHE A 299 38.37 17.94 -3.31
CA PHE A 299 38.38 19.11 -2.44
C PHE A 299 39.74 19.33 -1.76
N ALA A 300 40.45 18.26 -1.38
CA ALA A 300 41.81 18.36 -0.87
C ALA A 300 42.78 18.99 -1.89
N ASN A 301 42.67 18.60 -3.17
CA ASN A 301 43.46 19.19 -4.25
C ASN A 301 43.05 20.64 -4.56
N GLU A 302 41.75 20.96 -4.60
CA GLU A 302 41.27 22.33 -4.80
C GLU A 302 41.70 23.26 -3.65
N LEU A 303 41.63 22.80 -2.39
CA LEU A 303 42.15 23.51 -1.22
C LEU A 303 43.66 23.74 -1.30
N LYS A 304 44.44 22.72 -1.69
CA LYS A 304 45.89 22.85 -1.88
C LYS A 304 46.24 23.90 -2.93
N VAL A 305 45.60 23.84 -4.11
CA VAL A 305 45.80 24.82 -5.19
C VAL A 305 45.41 26.24 -4.72
N LYS A 306 44.36 26.39 -3.92
CA LYS A 306 43.96 27.69 -3.36
C LYS A 306 44.92 28.20 -2.28
N ALA A 307 45.48 27.33 -1.44
CA ALA A 307 46.53 27.69 -0.49
C ALA A 307 47.82 28.14 -1.21
N GLU A 308 48.24 27.43 -2.25
CA GLU A 308 49.38 27.82 -3.09
C GLU A 308 49.13 29.14 -3.84
N GLN A 309 47.90 29.39 -4.31
CA GLN A 309 47.52 30.65 -4.94
C GLN A 309 47.55 31.81 -3.93
N LEU A 310 46.99 31.61 -2.74
CA LEU A 310 47.02 32.60 -1.65
C LEU A 310 48.46 32.94 -1.25
N GLN A 311 49.32 31.94 -1.07
CA GLN A 311 50.74 32.16 -0.75
C GLN A 311 51.46 32.99 -1.82
N LYS A 312 51.17 32.76 -3.11
CA LYS A 312 51.73 33.55 -4.23
C LYS A 312 51.25 35.01 -4.20
N GLU A 313 49.98 35.27 -3.92
CA GLU A 313 49.48 36.65 -3.76
C GLU A 313 49.99 37.35 -2.49
N THR A 314 50.19 36.62 -1.39
CA THR A 314 50.85 37.14 -0.18
C THR A 314 52.28 37.60 -0.48
N VAL A 315 53.07 36.80 -1.20
CA VAL A 315 54.45 37.15 -1.60
C VAL A 315 54.48 38.34 -2.58
N LYS A 316 53.53 38.44 -3.51
CA LYS A 316 53.37 39.65 -4.34
C LYS A 316 53.04 40.88 -3.49
N THR A 317 52.14 40.75 -2.52
CA THR A 317 51.68 41.85 -1.65
C THR A 317 52.83 42.39 -0.79
N THR A 318 53.66 41.52 -0.21
CA THR A 318 54.85 41.96 0.53
C THR A 318 55.89 42.61 -0.38
N SER A 319 56.12 42.07 -1.57
CA SER A 319 57.03 42.64 -2.57
C SER A 319 56.59 44.04 -3.05
N LEU A 320 55.29 44.22 -3.32
CA LEU A 320 54.69 45.51 -3.67
C LEU A 320 54.78 46.51 -2.52
N ASN A 321 54.57 46.07 -1.27
CA ASN A 321 54.72 46.93 -0.10
C ASN A 321 56.18 47.41 0.08
N ILE A 322 57.17 46.54 -0.13
CA ILE A 322 58.59 46.93 -0.14
C ILE A 322 58.86 47.98 -1.23
N LEU A 323 58.33 47.79 -2.45
CA LEU A 323 58.48 48.75 -3.54
C LEU A 323 57.80 50.10 -3.23
N VAL A 324 56.60 50.10 -2.65
CA VAL A 324 55.88 51.33 -2.26
C VAL A 324 56.64 52.11 -1.19
N ASN A 325 57.22 51.45 -0.20
CA ASN A 325 58.04 52.12 0.81
C ASN A 325 59.33 52.68 0.20
N SER A 326 60.01 51.91 -0.66
CA SER A 326 61.20 52.41 -1.39
C SER A 326 60.88 53.63 -2.26
N LEU A 327 59.76 53.62 -2.99
CA LEU A 327 59.31 54.78 -3.76
C LEU A 327 59.02 55.99 -2.87
N LYS A 328 58.36 55.79 -1.73
CA LYS A 328 58.08 56.85 -0.74
C LYS A 328 59.36 57.45 -0.14
N ASP A 329 60.39 56.64 0.09
CA ASP A 329 61.70 57.11 0.54
C ASP A 329 62.43 57.91 -0.56
N THR A 330 62.36 57.46 -1.83
CA THR A 330 62.88 58.26 -2.95
C THR A 330 62.13 59.58 -3.13
N GLU A 331 60.80 59.59 -2.99
CA GLU A 331 59.99 60.82 -3.03
C GLU A 331 60.37 61.77 -1.89
N SER A 332 60.58 61.24 -0.68
CA SER A 332 61.07 62.02 0.47
C SER A 332 62.42 62.68 0.20
N ASN A 333 63.33 61.98 -0.46
CA ASN A 333 64.65 62.51 -0.80
C ASN A 333 64.60 63.52 -1.94
N VAL A 334 63.86 63.25 -3.03
CA VAL A 334 63.65 64.21 -4.12
C VAL A 334 62.97 65.49 -3.62
N ARG A 335 62.02 65.41 -2.67
CA ARG A 335 61.43 66.60 -2.03
C ARG A 335 62.47 67.44 -1.28
N LYS A 336 63.45 66.83 -0.61
CA LYS A 336 64.56 67.54 0.07
C LYS A 336 65.48 68.22 -0.95
N GLU A 337 65.79 67.55 -2.05
CA GLU A 337 66.61 68.10 -3.14
C GLU A 337 65.92 69.27 -3.84
N VAL A 338 64.62 69.19 -4.10
CA VAL A 338 63.82 70.29 -4.65
C VAL A 338 63.82 71.50 -3.73
N GLU A 339 63.62 71.33 -2.42
CA GLU A 339 63.70 72.45 -1.47
C GLU A 339 65.14 73.00 -1.33
N LYS A 340 66.18 72.18 -1.49
CA LYS A 340 67.59 72.64 -1.56
C LYS A 340 67.82 73.52 -2.79
N LEU A 341 67.48 73.03 -3.98
CA LEU A 341 67.61 73.76 -5.25
C LEU A 341 66.78 75.05 -5.27
N LYS A 342 65.59 75.05 -4.68
CA LYS A 342 64.72 76.22 -4.50
C LYS A 342 65.37 77.28 -3.59
N ASN A 343 66.04 76.87 -2.52
CA ASN A 343 66.80 77.79 -1.66
C ASN A 343 68.05 78.33 -2.35
N GLU A 344 68.77 77.49 -3.10
CA GLU A 344 69.93 77.90 -3.91
C GLU A 344 69.54 78.90 -5.01
N ASN A 345 68.43 78.65 -5.72
CA ASN A 345 67.88 79.56 -6.71
C ASN A 345 67.42 80.88 -6.08
N ARG A 346 66.80 80.85 -4.88
CA ARG A 346 66.46 82.07 -4.14
C ARG A 346 67.71 82.89 -3.77
N LEU A 347 68.80 82.22 -3.35
CA LEU A 347 70.08 82.87 -3.06
C LEU A 347 70.71 83.48 -4.32
N LEU A 348 70.73 82.74 -5.43
CA LEU A 348 71.19 83.24 -6.74
C LEU A 348 70.38 84.46 -7.18
N SER A 349 69.05 84.43 -7.06
CA SER A 349 68.19 85.58 -7.40
C SER A 349 68.47 86.82 -6.55
N VAL A 350 68.81 86.64 -5.26
CA VAL A 350 69.24 87.76 -4.39
C VAL A 350 70.61 88.29 -4.82
N ASN A 351 71.57 87.40 -5.12
CA ASN A 351 72.91 87.77 -5.57
C ASN A 351 72.87 88.53 -6.91
N TYR A 352 72.06 88.08 -7.88
CA TYR A 352 71.84 88.79 -9.14
C TYR A 352 71.19 90.16 -8.93
N SER A 353 70.27 90.29 -7.97
CA SER A 353 69.67 91.59 -7.61
C SER A 353 70.68 92.56 -6.96
N SER A 354 71.57 92.05 -6.08
CA SER A 354 72.68 92.86 -5.53
C SER A 354 73.64 93.30 -6.63
N LEU A 355 74.09 92.37 -7.46
CA LEU A 355 75.03 92.65 -8.55
C LEU A 355 74.44 93.63 -9.58
N ALA A 356 73.14 93.55 -9.88
CA ALA A 356 72.46 94.53 -10.73
C ALA A 356 72.40 95.92 -10.08
N SER A 357 72.20 96.00 -8.75
CA SER A 357 72.25 97.25 -7.98
C SER A 357 73.67 97.85 -7.96
N GLU A 358 74.69 97.02 -7.77
CA GLU A 358 76.11 97.41 -7.81
C GLU A 358 76.53 97.88 -9.21
N HIS A 359 76.05 97.23 -10.28
CA HIS A 359 76.23 97.70 -11.65
C HIS A 359 75.50 99.03 -11.92
N ALA A 360 74.29 99.22 -11.39
CA ALA A 360 73.59 100.51 -11.50
C ALA A 360 74.35 101.63 -10.76
N ALA A 361 74.82 101.38 -9.54
CA ALA A 361 75.57 102.34 -8.73
C ALA A 361 76.97 102.66 -9.27
N THR A 362 77.64 101.69 -9.90
CA THR A 362 78.90 101.94 -10.62
C THR A 362 78.68 102.68 -11.94
N PHE A 363 77.57 102.44 -12.63
CA PHE A 363 77.18 103.17 -13.84
C PHE A 363 76.80 104.64 -13.56
N THR A 364 76.05 104.93 -12.49
CA THR A 364 75.76 106.32 -12.09
C THR A 364 77.04 107.06 -11.72
N LYS A 365 77.93 106.44 -10.94
CA LYS A 365 79.24 107.00 -10.60
C LYS A 365 80.13 107.23 -11.84
N MET A 366 80.08 106.33 -12.83
CA MET A 366 80.77 106.51 -14.11
C MET A 366 80.21 107.73 -14.86
N ASN A 367 78.89 107.90 -14.91
CA ASN A 367 78.23 109.05 -15.53
C ASN A 367 78.59 110.38 -14.82
N GLU A 368 78.66 110.39 -13.49
CA GLU A 368 79.15 111.54 -12.71
C GLU A 368 80.63 111.87 -13.02
N GLN A 369 81.48 110.85 -13.16
CA GLN A 369 82.88 111.03 -13.58
C GLN A 369 82.98 111.56 -15.01
N THR A 370 82.16 111.06 -15.95
CA THR A 370 82.09 111.56 -17.33
C THR A 370 81.70 113.03 -17.36
N LYS A 371 80.64 113.43 -16.65
CA LYS A 371 80.24 114.85 -16.53
C LYS A 371 81.33 115.74 -15.93
N LYS A 372 82.13 115.21 -14.99
CA LYS A 372 83.27 115.93 -14.42
C LYS A 372 84.40 116.10 -15.43
N ILE A 373 84.65 115.10 -16.28
CA ILE A 373 85.59 115.18 -17.42
C ILE A 373 85.08 116.19 -18.45
N GLU A 374 83.79 116.19 -18.79
CA GLU A 374 83.16 117.19 -19.67
C GLU A 374 83.37 118.61 -19.12
N SER A 375 83.06 118.86 -17.84
CA SER A 375 83.28 120.18 -17.24
C SER A 375 84.74 120.62 -17.26
N LEU A 376 85.67 119.71 -16.92
CA LEU A 376 87.11 120.00 -16.98
C LEU A 376 87.60 120.23 -18.41
N THR A 377 87.00 119.57 -19.41
CA THR A 377 87.30 119.81 -20.82
C THR A 377 86.87 121.22 -21.23
N THR A 378 85.65 121.64 -20.89
CA THR A 378 85.19 123.02 -21.16
C THR A 378 85.98 124.09 -20.42
N GLU A 379 86.53 123.77 -19.24
CA GLU A 379 87.42 124.66 -18.49
C GLU A 379 88.81 124.74 -19.15
N ILE A 380 89.34 123.62 -19.66
CA ILE A 380 90.56 123.60 -20.48
C ILE A 380 90.38 124.41 -21.78
N ASP A 381 89.26 124.26 -22.49
CA ASP A 381 88.97 125.04 -23.71
C ASP A 381 88.90 126.55 -23.41
N SER A 382 88.28 126.92 -22.29
CA SER A 382 88.21 128.31 -21.79
C SER A 382 89.61 128.86 -21.47
N LEU A 383 90.44 128.08 -20.76
CA LEU A 383 91.81 128.45 -20.41
C LEU A 383 92.72 128.52 -21.64
N GLN A 384 92.58 127.62 -22.61
CA GLN A 384 93.27 127.70 -23.90
C GLN A 384 92.91 128.99 -24.64
N LYS A 385 91.62 129.35 -24.66
CA LYS A 385 91.16 130.59 -25.30
C LYS A 385 91.72 131.84 -24.61
N GLN A 386 91.70 131.89 -23.27
CA GLN A 386 92.34 132.96 -22.50
C GLN A 386 93.84 133.05 -22.80
N ASN A 387 94.52 131.90 -22.95
CA ASN A 387 95.95 131.86 -23.28
C ASN A 387 96.22 132.37 -24.71
N THR A 388 95.37 132.05 -25.69
CA THR A 388 95.47 132.65 -27.05
C THR A 388 95.16 134.15 -27.05
N ASP A 389 94.16 134.59 -26.29
CA ASP A 389 93.83 136.02 -26.17
C ASP A 389 95.03 136.80 -25.58
N LEU A 390 95.62 136.30 -24.48
CA LEU A 390 96.84 136.82 -23.87
C LEU A 390 98.05 136.80 -24.81
N GLN A 391 98.19 135.76 -25.64
CA GLN A 391 99.26 135.68 -26.63
C GLN A 391 99.11 136.78 -27.71
N THR A 392 97.88 137.09 -28.16
CA THR A 392 97.67 138.22 -29.09
C THR A 392 97.88 139.60 -28.44
N GLU A 393 97.63 139.75 -27.13
CA GLU A 393 98.01 140.95 -26.38
C GLU A 393 99.54 141.09 -26.28
N LEU A 394 100.27 139.99 -26.09
CA LEU A 394 101.74 139.97 -26.08
C LEU A 394 102.34 140.34 -27.45
N GLU A 395 101.75 139.86 -28.55
CA GLU A 395 102.14 140.23 -29.92
C GLU A 395 101.89 141.72 -30.21
N LYS A 396 100.78 142.31 -29.73
CA LYS A 396 100.57 143.77 -29.79
C LYS A 396 101.61 144.53 -28.97
N ALA A 397 101.94 144.06 -27.77
CA ALA A 397 102.92 144.69 -26.89
C ALA A 397 104.34 144.68 -27.49
N THR A 398 104.73 143.60 -28.17
CA THR A 398 106.02 143.53 -28.87
C THR A 398 106.08 144.46 -30.08
N ALA A 399 105.02 144.55 -30.89
CA ALA A 399 104.93 145.53 -31.99
C ALA A 399 104.96 147.00 -31.49
N LEU A 400 104.38 147.28 -30.32
CA LEU A 400 104.48 148.60 -29.67
C LEU A 400 105.92 148.91 -29.21
N GLU A 401 106.68 147.94 -28.69
CA GLU A 401 108.08 148.15 -28.30
C GLU A 401 109.02 148.28 -29.53
N GLU A 402 108.69 147.64 -30.66
CA GLU A 402 109.37 147.89 -31.94
C GLU A 402 109.15 149.32 -32.44
N THR A 403 107.89 149.78 -32.56
CA THR A 403 107.58 151.16 -33.00
C THR A 403 108.16 152.21 -32.04
N ARG A 404 108.21 151.94 -30.74
CA ARG A 404 108.92 152.75 -29.75
C ARG A 404 110.43 152.81 -30.02
N SER A 405 111.04 151.68 -30.36
CA SER A 405 112.47 151.59 -30.69
C SER A 405 112.81 152.36 -31.96
N GLU A 406 111.97 152.29 -32.99
CA GLU A 406 112.08 153.12 -34.20
C GLU A 406 111.96 154.62 -33.90
N LEU A 407 110.96 155.01 -33.10
CA LEU A 407 110.75 156.41 -32.71
C LEU A 407 111.91 156.94 -31.86
N GLN A 408 112.50 156.12 -30.99
CA GLN A 408 113.68 156.45 -30.20
C GLN A 408 114.95 156.57 -31.08
N LYS A 409 115.04 155.80 -32.17
CA LYS A 409 116.11 155.93 -33.18
C LYS A 409 115.94 157.20 -34.02
N ALA A 410 114.73 157.50 -34.50
CA ALA A 410 114.41 158.76 -35.19
C ALA A 410 114.71 159.99 -34.31
N LYS A 411 114.43 159.91 -33.00
CA LYS A 411 114.83 160.94 -32.03
C LYS A 411 116.35 161.10 -31.94
N SER A 412 117.13 160.02 -31.99
CA SER A 412 118.60 160.08 -32.00
C SER A 412 119.14 160.81 -33.23
N ASP A 413 118.57 160.55 -34.42
CA ASP A 413 119.04 161.16 -35.66
C ASP A 413 118.60 162.62 -35.80
N LEU A 414 117.42 162.99 -35.27
CA LEU A 414 117.01 164.39 -35.09
C LEU A 414 117.95 165.19 -34.18
N VAL A 415 118.45 164.59 -33.09
CA VAL A 415 119.45 165.24 -32.21
C VAL A 415 120.75 165.49 -32.96
N LYS A 416 121.26 164.52 -33.75
CA LYS A 416 122.46 164.72 -34.58
C LYS A 416 122.28 165.83 -35.62
N GLN A 417 121.10 165.94 -36.22
CA GLN A 417 120.78 167.05 -37.13
C GLN A 417 120.77 168.40 -36.39
N LEU A 418 120.22 168.44 -35.17
CA LEU A 418 120.22 169.65 -34.33
C LEU A 418 121.65 170.09 -33.96
N ASP A 419 122.52 169.15 -33.57
CA ASP A 419 123.93 169.42 -33.25
C ASP A 419 124.71 169.92 -34.48
N SER A 420 124.41 169.38 -35.67
CA SER A 420 124.99 169.85 -36.94
C SER A 420 124.59 171.30 -37.24
N VAL A 421 123.29 171.62 -37.14
CA VAL A 421 122.79 172.98 -37.38
C VAL A 421 123.31 173.96 -36.31
N ALA A 422 123.49 173.51 -35.06
CA ALA A 422 124.09 174.33 -34.01
C ALA A 422 125.58 174.67 -34.29
N ALA A 423 126.33 173.73 -34.89
CA ALA A 423 127.71 173.98 -35.34
C ALA A 423 127.77 174.96 -36.52
N GLU A 424 126.89 174.81 -37.52
CA GLU A 424 126.78 175.73 -38.66
C GLU A 424 126.36 177.14 -38.23
N LEU A 425 125.38 177.25 -37.32
CA LEU A 425 124.93 178.53 -36.77
C LEU A 425 126.05 179.26 -36.02
N LYS A 426 126.87 178.53 -35.24
CA LYS A 426 128.00 179.11 -34.52
C LYS A 426 129.08 179.63 -35.47
N LYS A 427 129.41 178.88 -36.52
CA LYS A 427 130.32 179.32 -37.59
C LYS A 427 129.80 180.60 -38.26
N SER A 428 128.53 180.61 -38.67
CA SER A 428 127.87 181.80 -39.24
C SER A 428 127.87 183.02 -38.30
N GLN A 429 127.89 182.81 -36.97
CA GLN A 429 127.87 183.88 -35.98
C GLN A 429 129.25 184.53 -35.78
N ASP A 430 130.33 183.76 -35.94
CA ASP A 430 131.70 184.29 -35.87
C ASP A 430 132.10 184.98 -37.19
N ASP A 431 131.72 184.42 -38.35
CA ASP A 431 131.87 185.05 -39.67
C ASP A 431 131.15 186.43 -39.72
N ALA A 432 129.94 186.52 -39.14
CA ALA A 432 129.16 187.76 -39.08
C ALA A 432 129.82 188.88 -38.25
N LYS A 433 130.66 188.54 -37.25
CA LYS A 433 131.37 189.54 -36.44
C LYS A 433 132.62 190.08 -37.13
N ALA A 434 133.30 189.28 -37.95
CA ALA A 434 134.39 189.77 -38.78
C ALA A 434 133.88 190.84 -39.76
N ALA A 435 132.80 190.53 -40.48
CA ALA A 435 132.15 191.45 -41.43
C ALA A 435 131.67 192.76 -40.78
N GLN A 436 131.26 192.74 -39.51
CA GLN A 436 130.78 193.94 -38.81
C GLN A 436 131.85 195.04 -38.64
N SER A 437 133.14 194.69 -38.75
CA SER A 437 134.24 195.68 -38.69
C SER A 437 134.55 196.37 -40.03
N GLU A 438 134.17 195.76 -41.16
CA GLU A 438 134.52 196.23 -42.50
C GLU A 438 133.45 197.15 -43.12
N VAL A 439 132.18 196.99 -42.68
CA VAL A 439 131.01 197.74 -43.16
C VAL A 439 131.02 199.25 -42.79
N GLN A 440 131.96 199.72 -41.95
CA GLN A 440 132.16 201.18 -41.78
C GLN A 440 132.83 201.87 -42.98
N VAL A 441 133.49 201.14 -43.88
CA VAL A 441 134.32 201.74 -44.94
C VAL A 441 133.54 201.96 -46.26
N LEU A 442 132.71 200.99 -46.68
CA LEU A 442 132.09 201.00 -48.02
C LEU A 442 130.66 201.56 -48.02
N LYS A 443 130.58 202.89 -47.93
CA LYS A 443 129.33 203.68 -47.97
C LYS A 443 128.97 204.15 -49.39
N ALA A 444 128.79 203.23 -50.34
CA ALA A 444 128.32 203.52 -51.71
C ALA A 444 127.66 202.30 -52.42
N GLU A 445 126.73 202.59 -53.35
CA GLU A 445 126.05 201.67 -54.32
C GLU A 445 124.78 200.89 -53.82
N LEU A 446 123.96 200.33 -54.73
CA LEU A 446 122.47 200.31 -54.64
C LEU A 446 121.70 199.04 -55.15
N ALA A 447 120.54 198.74 -54.52
CA ALA A 447 119.21 198.33 -55.11
C ALA A 447 118.67 196.84 -55.33
N ILE A 448 117.50 196.51 -54.69
CA ILE A 448 116.20 195.94 -55.24
C ILE A 448 115.77 194.39 -55.25
N LYS A 449 114.61 194.06 -54.58
CA LYS A 449 113.42 193.10 -54.78
C LYS A 449 113.36 191.51 -54.75
N ALA A 450 112.55 190.93 -53.82
CA ALA A 450 111.22 190.18 -53.87
C ALA A 450 110.87 188.68 -54.37
N ALA A 451 110.15 187.88 -53.50
CA ALA A 451 108.91 186.99 -53.60
C ALA A 451 108.69 185.61 -54.40
N ALA A 452 108.00 184.54 -53.85
CA ALA A 452 107.16 183.46 -54.54
C ALA A 452 106.46 182.31 -53.65
N PRO A 453 105.44 181.47 -54.10
CA PRO A 453 104.66 180.43 -53.29
C PRO A 453 104.08 179.07 -53.95
N ILE A 454 103.28 178.20 -53.21
CA ILE A 454 101.94 177.50 -53.56
C ILE A 454 101.62 175.92 -53.70
N VAL A 455 100.43 175.43 -53.14
CA VAL A 455 99.43 174.28 -53.50
C VAL A 455 99.77 172.73 -53.39
N SER A 456 98.94 171.63 -53.23
CA SER A 456 97.54 171.15 -52.77
C SER A 456 97.53 169.59 -52.42
N ASN A 457 96.54 168.62 -52.38
CA ASN A 457 95.11 168.32 -52.81
C ASN A 457 94.44 167.01 -52.12
N HIS A 458 93.25 166.45 -52.52
CA HIS A 458 92.50 165.27 -51.87
C HIS A 458 91.41 164.49 -52.72
N LYS A 459 91.26 163.13 -52.65
CA LYS A 459 90.04 162.30 -53.09
C LYS A 459 90.13 160.75 -52.80
N ALA A 460 89.29 160.11 -51.95
CA ALA A 460 89.32 158.61 -51.77
C ALA A 460 88.13 157.79 -51.14
N LEU A 461 87.02 158.37 -50.63
CA LEU A 461 86.23 157.70 -49.55
C LEU A 461 84.94 156.90 -49.92
N GLN A 462 84.59 156.69 -51.19
CA GLN A 462 83.16 156.49 -51.56
C GLN A 462 82.67 155.04 -51.81
N GLU A 463 83.55 154.03 -51.95
CA GLU A 463 83.17 152.73 -52.53
C GLU A 463 82.62 151.67 -51.54
N LYS A 464 82.76 151.84 -50.22
CA LYS A 464 82.52 150.76 -49.24
C LYS A 464 81.04 150.41 -48.94
N TYR A 465 80.06 151.11 -49.49
CA TYR A 465 78.66 150.97 -49.04
C TYR A 465 77.86 149.86 -49.76
N LEU A 466 78.16 149.55 -51.03
CA LEU A 466 77.32 148.67 -51.86
C LEU A 466 77.42 147.17 -51.55
N ALA A 467 78.39 146.73 -50.74
CA ALA A 467 78.70 145.31 -50.55
C ALA A 467 77.82 144.58 -49.50
N LEU A 468 76.91 145.27 -48.80
CA LEU A 468 76.16 144.68 -47.68
C LEU A 468 74.81 144.05 -48.07
N GLU A 469 74.19 144.50 -49.16
CA GLU A 469 72.77 144.31 -49.42
C GLU A 469 72.43 142.92 -49.97
N GLU A 470 73.34 142.32 -50.76
CA GLU A 470 73.19 141.00 -51.39
C GLU A 470 72.94 139.86 -50.37
N LYS A 471 73.40 140.03 -49.11
CA LYS A 471 73.42 138.99 -48.08
C LYS A 471 72.04 138.69 -47.47
N HIS A 472 71.07 139.59 -47.61
CA HIS A 472 69.73 139.45 -46.99
C HIS A 472 68.84 138.43 -47.72
N ARG A 473 69.01 138.25 -49.05
CA ARG A 473 68.10 137.47 -49.91
C ARG A 473 68.19 135.94 -49.69
N GLY A 474 69.24 135.45 -49.02
CA GLY A 474 69.50 134.01 -48.87
C GLY A 474 68.74 133.30 -47.74
N THR A 475 68.12 134.03 -46.80
CA THR A 475 67.54 133.43 -45.58
C THR A 475 66.07 133.05 -45.70
N GLU A 476 65.32 133.65 -46.63
CA GLU A 476 63.87 133.43 -46.76
C GLU A 476 63.53 132.07 -47.38
N THR A 477 64.39 131.55 -48.27
CA THR A 477 64.14 130.31 -49.02
C THR A 477 64.07 129.07 -48.13
N ALA A 478 64.89 129.04 -47.07
CA ALA A 478 64.99 127.91 -46.14
C ALA A 478 63.73 127.70 -45.26
N LEU A 479 62.85 128.70 -45.16
CA LEU A 479 61.65 128.63 -44.33
C LEU A 479 60.53 127.77 -44.96
N ALA A 480 60.49 127.70 -46.29
CA ALA A 480 59.40 127.03 -47.02
C ALA A 480 59.45 125.50 -46.88
N GLU A 481 60.66 124.91 -46.95
CA GLU A 481 60.87 123.46 -47.03
C GLU A 481 60.37 122.71 -45.78
N TRP A 482 60.55 123.31 -44.60
CA TRP A 482 60.09 122.76 -43.31
C TRP A 482 58.55 122.60 -43.22
N THR A 483 57.78 123.38 -44.00
CA THR A 483 56.31 123.38 -43.93
C THR A 483 55.68 122.20 -44.66
N GLU A 484 56.38 121.58 -45.63
CA GLU A 484 55.88 120.40 -46.36
C GLU A 484 56.04 119.10 -45.56
N LEU A 485 57.15 118.95 -44.84
CA LEU A 485 57.49 117.73 -44.10
C LEU A 485 56.42 117.36 -43.06
N ALA A 486 55.85 118.37 -42.39
CA ALA A 486 54.83 118.21 -41.35
C ALA A 486 53.48 117.66 -41.85
N LYS A 487 53.17 117.74 -43.15
CA LYS A 487 51.89 117.26 -43.69
C LYS A 487 51.87 115.74 -43.93
N ARG A 488 53.03 115.16 -44.27
CA ARG A 488 53.14 113.75 -44.65
C ARG A 488 52.93 112.80 -43.47
N SER A 489 53.55 113.09 -42.32
CA SER A 489 53.45 112.27 -41.10
C SER A 489 52.02 112.15 -40.53
N TYR A 490 51.17 113.16 -40.74
CA TYR A 490 49.78 113.13 -40.24
C TYR A 490 48.88 112.15 -41.02
N GLN A 491 49.18 111.92 -42.31
CA GLN A 491 48.38 111.01 -43.15
C GLN A 491 48.68 109.53 -42.83
N GLU A 492 49.94 109.17 -42.62
CA GLU A 492 50.35 107.78 -42.33
C GLU A 492 49.71 107.23 -41.04
N TYR A 493 49.57 108.07 -40.01
CA TYR A 493 48.90 107.71 -38.76
C TYR A 493 47.41 107.37 -38.94
N LYS A 494 46.74 108.06 -39.89
CA LYS A 494 45.30 107.91 -40.13
C LYS A 494 44.94 106.55 -40.72
N ASP A 495 45.76 106.05 -41.63
CA ASP A 495 45.47 104.82 -42.36
C ASP A 495 45.74 103.57 -41.49
N MET A 496 46.78 103.61 -40.63
CA MET A 496 47.12 102.53 -39.69
C MET A 496 46.00 102.21 -38.67
N LEU A 497 45.17 103.20 -38.33
CA LEU A 497 44.07 103.06 -37.38
C LEU A 497 43.00 102.04 -37.83
N SER A 498 42.86 101.82 -39.15
CA SER A 498 41.91 100.86 -39.72
C SER A 498 42.32 99.41 -39.43
N THR A 499 43.58 99.07 -39.70
CA THR A 499 44.20 97.77 -39.40
C THR A 499 44.13 97.42 -37.92
N HIS A 500 44.30 98.39 -37.02
CA HIS A 500 44.26 98.14 -35.58
C HIS A 500 42.87 97.68 -35.10
N LYS A 501 41.78 98.17 -35.70
CA LYS A 501 40.41 97.72 -35.40
C LYS A 501 40.12 96.30 -35.90
N ALA A 502 40.70 95.91 -37.03
CA ALA A 502 40.59 94.53 -37.53
C ALA A 502 41.31 93.55 -36.59
N ALA A 503 42.49 93.91 -36.08
CA ALA A 503 43.26 93.10 -35.15
C ALA A 503 42.51 92.84 -33.83
N GLU A 504 41.89 93.85 -33.22
CA GLU A 504 41.10 93.65 -31.99
C GLU A 504 39.88 92.75 -32.21
N LYS A 505 39.19 92.83 -33.35
CA LYS A 505 38.08 91.92 -33.65
C LYS A 505 38.55 90.46 -33.69
N CYS A 506 39.70 90.18 -34.31
CA CYS A 506 40.26 88.83 -34.34
C CYS A 506 40.66 88.29 -32.96
N LYS A 507 41.02 89.15 -31.99
CA LYS A 507 41.24 88.73 -30.60
C LYS A 507 39.92 88.32 -29.93
N GLN A 508 38.84 89.08 -30.13
CA GLN A 508 37.53 88.75 -29.57
C GLN A 508 37.00 87.43 -30.14
N ASP A 509 37.02 87.26 -31.47
CA ASP A 509 36.59 86.03 -32.15
C ASP A 509 37.42 84.78 -31.72
N ALA A 510 38.64 84.98 -31.20
CA ALA A 510 39.47 83.92 -30.62
C ALA A 510 39.09 83.61 -29.16
N HIS A 511 38.86 84.65 -28.33
CA HIS A 511 38.47 84.49 -26.93
C HIS A 511 37.11 83.78 -26.79
N ASP A 512 36.13 84.15 -27.62
CA ASP A 512 34.80 83.54 -27.59
C ASP A 512 34.84 82.03 -27.96
N LYS A 513 35.80 81.62 -28.81
CA LYS A 513 36.06 80.21 -29.15
C LYS A 513 36.78 79.46 -28.03
N GLU A 514 37.73 80.10 -27.34
CA GLU A 514 38.38 79.54 -26.15
C GLU A 514 37.34 79.20 -25.08
N MET A 515 36.36 80.08 -24.86
CA MET A 515 35.26 79.87 -23.92
C MET A 515 34.34 78.70 -24.34
N GLN A 516 34.02 78.55 -25.63
CA GLN A 516 33.30 77.36 -26.12
C GLN A 516 34.08 76.05 -25.92
N ILE A 517 35.40 76.08 -26.10
CA ILE A 517 36.28 74.92 -25.85
C ILE A 517 36.30 74.57 -24.35
N ILE A 518 36.25 75.55 -23.46
CA ILE A 518 36.16 75.34 -22.00
C ILE A 518 34.81 74.71 -21.62
N ASP A 519 33.70 75.22 -22.14
CA ASP A 519 32.36 74.67 -21.86
C ASP A 519 32.21 73.23 -22.38
N LEU A 520 32.61 72.97 -23.63
CA LEU A 520 32.58 71.61 -24.19
C LEU A 520 33.46 70.62 -23.41
N LYS A 521 34.62 71.06 -22.88
CA LYS A 521 35.43 70.24 -21.96
C LYS A 521 34.68 69.94 -20.66
N HIS A 522 33.92 70.89 -20.13
CA HIS A 522 33.10 70.70 -18.93
C HIS A 522 31.94 69.73 -19.18
N GLN A 523 31.23 69.85 -20.30
CA GLN A 523 30.18 68.91 -20.71
C GLN A 523 30.73 67.49 -20.90
N LEU A 524 31.92 67.33 -21.51
CA LEU A 524 32.56 66.02 -21.71
C LEU A 524 33.04 65.41 -20.39
N ALA A 525 33.49 66.23 -19.43
CA ALA A 525 33.80 65.77 -18.07
C ALA A 525 32.54 65.31 -17.32
N ALA A 526 31.43 66.05 -17.42
CA ALA A 526 30.15 65.66 -16.84
C ALA A 526 29.61 64.34 -17.44
N ALA A 527 29.66 64.19 -18.77
CA ALA A 527 29.25 62.96 -19.45
C ALA A 527 30.07 61.73 -19.02
N LYS A 528 31.38 61.91 -18.75
CA LYS A 528 32.24 60.85 -18.19
C LYS A 528 31.89 60.52 -16.73
N ALA A 529 31.53 61.51 -15.92
CA ALA A 529 31.07 61.27 -14.55
C ALA A 529 29.76 60.47 -14.52
N SER A 530 28.81 60.77 -15.42
CA SER A 530 27.53 60.08 -15.54
C SER A 530 27.60 58.60 -15.97
N GLN A 531 28.74 58.12 -16.48
CA GLN A 531 28.95 56.69 -16.78
C GLN A 531 29.64 55.90 -15.65
N SER A 532 30.06 56.57 -14.56
CA SER A 532 30.93 55.95 -13.55
C SER A 532 30.22 55.42 -12.28
N ASN A 533 28.89 55.53 -12.18
CA ASN A 533 28.14 55.14 -10.97
C ASN A 533 26.83 54.38 -11.27
N GLY A 534 26.88 53.05 -11.14
CA GLY A 534 25.71 52.24 -10.75
C GLY A 534 24.92 51.52 -11.84
N VAL A 535 24.94 50.17 -11.78
CA VAL A 535 23.96 49.21 -12.34
C VAL A 535 23.77 49.22 -13.87
N GLY A 536 24.24 48.17 -14.55
CA GLY A 536 24.22 48.07 -16.01
C GLY A 536 22.89 47.59 -16.60
N ALA A 537 22.44 48.25 -17.68
CA ALA A 537 21.25 47.87 -18.46
C ALA A 537 21.33 48.29 -19.95
N ALA A 538 22.36 47.82 -20.69
CA ALA A 538 22.46 48.02 -22.14
C ALA A 538 23.34 46.95 -22.83
N GLY A 539 22.84 45.72 -22.96
CA GLY A 539 23.55 44.58 -23.58
C GLY A 539 22.60 43.49 -24.08
N GLY A 540 21.51 43.91 -24.74
CA GLY A 540 20.29 43.11 -24.90
C GLY A 540 20.43 41.78 -25.64
N ASP A 541 21.25 41.73 -26.69
CA ASP A 541 21.35 40.53 -27.55
C ASP A 541 21.88 39.30 -26.81
N THR A 542 22.93 39.44 -25.99
CA THR A 542 23.53 38.31 -25.27
C THR A 542 22.58 37.65 -24.28
N ALA A 543 21.67 38.42 -23.66
CA ALA A 543 20.65 37.86 -22.77
C ALA A 543 19.56 37.11 -23.56
N TYR A 544 19.10 37.71 -24.67
CA TYR A 544 18.10 37.09 -25.56
C TYR A 544 18.57 35.74 -26.11
N TRP A 545 19.79 35.67 -26.64
CA TRP A 545 20.34 34.41 -27.17
C TRP A 545 20.59 33.38 -26.08
N LYS A 546 21.07 33.79 -24.89
CA LYS A 546 21.27 32.86 -23.78
C LYS A 546 19.96 32.21 -23.33
N GLN A 547 18.91 32.99 -23.06
CA GLN A 547 17.63 32.44 -22.60
C GLN A 547 16.95 31.58 -23.69
N LYS A 548 17.16 31.90 -24.97
CA LYS A 548 16.67 31.09 -26.09
C LYS A 548 17.39 29.74 -26.21
N TYR A 549 18.67 29.66 -25.83
CA TYR A 549 19.40 28.39 -25.72
C TYR A 549 19.04 27.60 -24.47
N GLU A 550 18.87 28.23 -23.31
CA GLU A 550 18.47 27.54 -22.07
C GLU A 550 17.05 26.97 -22.17
N ASN A 551 16.12 27.66 -22.83
CA ASN A 551 14.79 27.12 -23.16
C ASN A 551 14.82 25.97 -24.19
N LEU A 552 15.86 25.87 -25.02
CA LEU A 552 16.03 24.75 -25.96
C LEU A 552 16.63 23.52 -25.26
N LEU A 553 17.60 23.75 -24.37
CA LEU A 553 18.25 22.72 -23.54
C LEU A 553 17.37 22.17 -22.41
N THR A 554 16.23 22.79 -22.14
CA THR A 554 15.19 22.28 -21.21
C THR A 554 14.00 21.66 -21.93
N SER A 555 14.07 21.51 -23.26
CA SER A 555 13.08 20.87 -24.12
C SER A 555 13.61 19.60 -24.80
N ILE A 556 14.70 19.03 -24.26
CA ILE A 556 15.37 17.77 -24.65
C ILE A 556 15.55 16.95 -23.37
#